data_AF-A0A015K4C5-F1
#
_entry.id   AF-A0A015K4C5-F1
#
_cell.length_a   1.000
_cell.length_b   1.000
_cell.length_c   1.000
_cell.angle_alpha   90.00
_cell.angle_beta   90.00
_cell.angle_gamma   90.00
#
_symmetry.space_group_name_H-M   'P 1'
#
loop_
_entity.id
_entity.type
_entity.pdbx_description
1 polymer ?
#
loop_
_entity_poly.entity_id
_entity_poly.type
_entity_poly.pdbx_seq_one_letter_code
_entity_poly.pdbx_strand_id
1 'polypeptide(L)'
;MIRTLKNQNIRRTSEELQNKTSEIILILTEEASDLLELKNELITIPDSLPFNFNLKSITENGIDLLYYYRIGLYLNQIELAIDDEISGIHPRNVVTGLIKGTGIAHLFSFKKNRKFVYDCKKARNFYLKSKRTYLVYRDFSMPSVMIVCAKKVTASKLLKFNNDAMFENFVGEIRKILNSNGDYKNYFDQSDTLQLFELFENRFINNIGLSYDIIKEVIRYTKNPSLPIEKQITVNPMFEKEFK
;
A
#
# COMPACT_ATOMS: atom_id res chain seq x y z
N MET A 1 35.17 -50.35 -0.82
CA MET A 1 33.85 -50.03 -1.40
C MET A 1 33.02 -49.10 -0.50
N ILE A 2 32.80 -49.43 0.79
CA ILE A 2 31.97 -48.62 1.72
C ILE A 2 32.53 -47.21 2.00
N ARG A 3 33.86 -47.04 2.16
CA ARG A 3 34.48 -45.71 2.35
C ARG A 3 34.33 -44.78 1.14
N THR A 4 34.34 -45.33 -0.06
CA THR A 4 34.22 -44.58 -1.32
C THR A 4 32.82 -44.01 -1.51
N LEU A 5 31.78 -44.81 -1.21
CA LEU A 5 30.38 -44.38 -1.24
C LEU A 5 30.06 -43.29 -0.19
N LYS A 6 30.66 -43.38 1.01
CA LYS A 6 30.47 -42.39 2.07
C LYS A 6 31.06 -41.02 1.69
N ASN A 7 32.24 -41.00 1.08
CA ASN A 7 32.88 -39.76 0.61
C ASN A 7 32.16 -39.15 -0.60
N GLN A 8 31.57 -39.96 -1.49
CA GLN A 8 30.76 -39.46 -2.61
C GLN A 8 29.46 -38.83 -2.13
N ASN A 9 28.79 -39.41 -1.12
CA ASN A 9 27.57 -38.82 -0.55
C ASN A 9 27.83 -37.51 0.19
N ILE A 10 28.95 -37.39 0.93
CA ILE A 10 29.33 -36.14 1.62
C ILE A 10 29.66 -35.03 0.62
N ARG A 11 30.36 -35.34 -0.48
CA ARG A 11 30.63 -34.37 -1.55
C ARG A 11 29.35 -33.88 -2.22
N ARG A 12 28.43 -34.79 -2.56
CA ARG A 12 27.11 -34.42 -3.12
C ARG A 12 26.29 -33.53 -2.19
N THR A 13 26.24 -33.84 -0.88
CA THR A 13 25.51 -33.00 0.09
C THR A 13 26.17 -31.64 0.30
N SER A 14 27.50 -31.55 0.23
CA SER A 14 28.24 -30.27 0.30
C SER A 14 28.00 -29.39 -0.92
N GLU A 15 28.00 -29.97 -2.12
CA GLU A 15 27.72 -29.27 -3.39
C GLU A 15 26.26 -28.77 -3.43
N GLU A 16 25.29 -29.57 -2.98
CA GLU A 16 23.90 -29.14 -2.86
C GLU A 16 23.70 -27.98 -1.86
N LEU A 17 24.43 -27.99 -0.74
CA LEU A 17 24.38 -26.90 0.24
C LEU A 17 25.01 -25.61 -0.30
N GLN A 18 26.13 -25.71 -1.00
CA GLN A 18 26.77 -24.56 -1.64
C GLN A 18 25.87 -23.94 -2.72
N ASN A 19 25.24 -24.76 -3.56
CA ASN A 19 24.32 -24.27 -4.59
C ASN A 19 23.11 -23.54 -3.98
N LYS A 20 22.49 -24.11 -2.92
CA LYS A 20 21.40 -23.44 -2.20
C LYS A 20 21.83 -22.13 -1.54
N THR A 21 23.05 -22.09 -0.99
CA THR A 21 23.57 -20.87 -0.36
C THR A 21 23.80 -19.77 -1.39
N SER A 22 24.38 -20.10 -2.54
CA SER A 22 24.59 -19.16 -3.65
C SER A 22 23.27 -18.65 -4.24
N GLU A 23 22.27 -19.51 -4.37
CA GLU A 23 20.93 -19.13 -4.84
C GLU A 23 20.24 -18.16 -3.87
N ILE A 24 20.34 -18.41 -2.55
CA ILE A 24 19.83 -17.50 -1.52
C ILE A 24 20.56 -16.14 -1.57
N ILE A 25 21.89 -16.15 -1.71
CA ILE A 25 22.67 -14.90 -1.79
C ILE A 25 22.25 -14.09 -3.02
N LEU A 26 22.09 -14.74 -4.18
CA LEU A 26 21.68 -14.08 -5.42
C LEU A 26 20.31 -13.40 -5.27
N ILE A 27 19.33 -14.13 -4.73
CA ILE A 27 17.98 -13.60 -4.45
C ILE A 27 18.06 -12.38 -3.52
N LEU A 28 18.84 -12.46 -2.45
CA LEU A 28 19.00 -11.35 -1.51
C LEU A 28 19.67 -10.12 -2.15
N THR A 29 20.63 -10.33 -3.06
CA THR A 29 21.29 -9.22 -3.78
C THR A 29 20.39 -8.57 -4.82
N GLU A 30 19.58 -9.35 -5.55
CA GLU A 30 18.61 -8.81 -6.51
C GLU A 30 17.51 -8.03 -5.80
N GLU A 31 16.99 -8.56 -4.68
CA GLU A 31 16.01 -7.87 -3.85
C GLU A 31 16.54 -6.53 -3.30
N ALA A 32 17.80 -6.50 -2.83
CA ALA A 32 18.42 -5.26 -2.37
C ALA A 32 18.59 -4.22 -3.49
N SER A 33 18.91 -4.65 -4.70
CA SER A 33 19.02 -3.78 -5.88
C SER A 33 17.68 -3.17 -6.30
N ASP A 34 16.64 -4.01 -6.39
CA ASP A 34 15.26 -3.57 -6.70
C ASP A 34 14.75 -2.52 -5.69
N LEU A 35 15.10 -2.71 -4.41
CA LEU A 35 14.73 -1.78 -3.34
C LEU A 35 15.46 -0.45 -3.43
N LEU A 36 16.75 -0.49 -3.77
CA LEU A 36 17.53 0.72 -3.99
C LEU A 36 17.03 1.49 -5.20
N GLU A 37 16.70 0.81 -6.31
CA GLU A 37 16.08 1.45 -7.49
C GLU A 37 14.74 2.09 -7.12
N LEU A 38 13.84 1.34 -6.45
CA LEU A 38 12.53 1.85 -6.03
C LEU A 38 12.66 3.06 -5.09
N LYS A 39 13.59 3.01 -4.14
CA LYS A 39 13.91 4.12 -3.25
C LYS A 39 14.35 5.34 -4.05
N ASN A 40 15.31 5.17 -4.96
CA ASN A 40 15.79 6.24 -5.82
C ASN A 40 14.66 6.82 -6.68
N GLU A 41 13.80 5.99 -7.28
CA GLU A 41 12.63 6.43 -8.04
C GLU A 41 11.68 7.32 -7.22
N LEU A 42 11.47 7.01 -5.93
CA LEU A 42 10.56 7.75 -5.05
C LEU A 42 11.14 9.07 -4.53
N ILE A 43 12.45 9.09 -4.22
CA ILE A 43 13.10 10.28 -3.65
C ILE A 43 13.66 11.22 -4.72
N THR A 44 13.74 10.78 -5.98
CA THR A 44 14.18 11.64 -7.08
C THR A 44 13.22 12.81 -7.19
N ILE A 45 13.74 14.00 -6.92
CA ILE A 45 13.00 15.25 -7.09
C ILE A 45 12.66 15.36 -8.58
N PRO A 46 11.38 15.53 -8.95
CA PRO A 46 11.04 15.71 -10.36
C PRO A 46 11.70 17.00 -10.87
N ASP A 47 12.46 16.92 -11.97
CA ASP A 47 13.12 18.09 -12.58
C ASP A 47 12.12 19.20 -12.94
N SER A 48 10.89 18.82 -13.27
CA SER A 48 9.73 19.70 -13.38
C SER A 48 8.44 18.89 -13.44
N LEU A 49 7.31 19.53 -13.17
CA LEU A 49 6.02 19.05 -13.67
C LEU A 49 6.04 19.01 -15.20
N PRO A 50 5.26 18.12 -15.85
CA PRO A 50 5.12 18.15 -17.31
C PRO A 50 4.70 19.56 -17.74
N PHE A 51 5.37 20.13 -18.75
CA PHE A 51 5.15 21.51 -19.21
C PHE A 51 3.69 21.80 -19.67
N ASN A 52 2.88 20.74 -19.82
CA ASN A 52 1.45 20.78 -20.13
C ASN A 52 0.61 20.02 -19.09
N PHE A 53 1.01 20.05 -17.81
CA PHE A 53 0.28 19.32 -16.78
C PHE A 53 -1.18 19.75 -16.74
N ASN A 54 -2.04 18.80 -17.07
CA ASN A 54 -3.48 18.90 -16.89
C ASN A 54 -3.99 17.54 -16.43
N LEU A 55 -5.23 17.46 -15.94
CA LEU A 55 -5.78 16.20 -15.43
C LEU A 55 -5.76 15.05 -16.46
N LYS A 56 -5.78 15.35 -17.77
CA LYS A 56 -5.68 14.34 -18.84
C LYS A 56 -4.26 13.80 -19.05
N SER A 57 -3.25 14.49 -18.50
CA SER A 57 -1.84 14.07 -18.57
C SER A 57 -1.45 13.06 -17.48
N ILE A 58 -2.35 12.80 -16.52
CA ILE A 58 -2.11 11.81 -15.47
C ILE A 58 -2.15 10.41 -16.11
N THR A 59 -1.08 9.65 -15.93
CA THR A 59 -1.00 8.27 -16.42
C THR A 59 -1.98 7.36 -15.68
N GLU A 60 -2.41 6.26 -16.30
CA GLU A 60 -3.26 5.25 -15.63
C GLU A 60 -2.65 4.77 -14.31
N ASN A 61 -1.32 4.62 -14.27
CA ASN A 61 -0.59 4.27 -13.06
C ASN A 61 -0.67 5.35 -11.98
N GLY A 62 -0.55 6.63 -12.34
CA GLY A 62 -0.74 7.75 -11.43
C GLY A 62 -2.16 7.79 -10.87
N ILE A 63 -3.18 7.57 -11.72
CA ILE A 63 -4.59 7.47 -11.29
C ILE A 63 -4.77 6.33 -10.29
N ASP A 64 -4.20 5.16 -10.57
CA ASP A 64 -4.29 4.00 -9.68
C ASP A 64 -3.61 4.25 -8.33
N LEU A 65 -2.40 4.83 -8.34
CA LEU A 65 -1.70 5.18 -7.11
C LEU A 65 -2.46 6.22 -6.28
N LEU A 66 -2.99 7.26 -6.90
CA LEU A 66 -3.83 8.27 -6.22
C LEU A 66 -5.07 7.62 -5.59
N TYR A 67 -5.70 6.70 -6.32
CA TYR A 67 -6.84 5.95 -5.81
C TYR A 67 -6.46 5.10 -4.58
N TYR A 68 -5.39 4.29 -4.66
CA TYR A 68 -4.91 3.51 -3.51
C TYR A 68 -4.46 4.40 -2.34
N TYR A 69 -3.83 5.54 -2.61
CA TYR A 69 -3.43 6.51 -1.59
C TYR A 69 -4.64 7.04 -0.82
N ARG A 70 -5.67 7.50 -1.53
CA ARG A 70 -6.92 8.01 -0.93
C ARG A 70 -7.60 6.96 -0.05
N ILE A 71 -7.71 5.72 -0.54
CA ILE A 71 -8.26 4.62 0.25
C ILE A 71 -7.38 4.34 1.48
N GLY A 72 -6.06 4.33 1.33
CA GLY A 72 -5.13 4.08 2.44
C GLY A 72 -5.22 5.13 3.54
N LEU A 73 -5.35 6.40 3.16
CA LEU A 73 -5.59 7.51 4.08
C LEU A 73 -6.90 7.34 4.83
N TYR A 74 -8.00 7.04 4.15
CA TYR A 74 -9.28 6.77 4.78
C TYR A 74 -9.23 5.62 5.80
N LEU A 75 -8.60 4.51 5.42
CA LEU A 75 -8.41 3.37 6.32
C LEU A 75 -7.59 3.77 7.55
N ASN A 76 -6.57 4.62 7.38
CA ASN A 76 -5.79 5.15 8.49
C ASN A 76 -6.60 6.05 9.41
N GLN A 77 -7.46 6.91 8.86
CA GLN A 77 -8.33 7.77 9.66
C GLN A 77 -9.34 6.95 10.48
N ILE A 78 -9.89 5.87 9.93
CA ILE A 78 -10.74 4.95 10.70
C ILE A 78 -9.93 4.29 11.82
N GLU A 79 -8.74 3.78 11.51
CA GLU A 79 -7.86 3.11 12.47
C GLU A 79 -7.54 4.03 13.67
N LEU A 80 -7.24 5.31 13.40
CA LEU A 80 -7.07 6.32 14.45
C LEU A 80 -8.35 6.58 15.24
N ALA A 81 -9.51 6.62 14.58
CA ALA A 81 -10.80 6.89 15.23
C ALA A 81 -11.28 5.73 16.12
N ILE A 82 -10.72 4.53 15.96
CA ILE A 82 -11.10 3.35 16.73
C ILE A 82 -9.97 2.85 17.65
N ASP A 83 -8.85 3.57 17.74
CA ASP A 83 -7.61 3.09 18.40
C ASP A 83 -7.88 2.60 19.83
N ASP A 84 -8.61 3.40 20.62
CA ASP A 84 -9.02 3.05 21.98
C ASP A 84 -9.92 1.79 22.03
N GLU A 85 -10.81 1.63 21.05
CA GLU A 85 -11.78 0.53 20.96
C GLU A 85 -11.14 -0.80 20.51
N ILE A 86 -9.95 -0.73 19.92
CA ILE A 86 -9.20 -1.89 19.42
C ILE A 86 -7.98 -2.24 20.28
N SER A 87 -7.79 -1.56 21.41
CA SER A 87 -6.71 -1.84 22.35
C SER A 87 -6.74 -3.32 22.80
N GLY A 88 -5.59 -3.99 22.67
CA GLY A 88 -5.45 -5.42 22.98
C GLY A 88 -6.04 -6.40 21.96
N ILE A 89 -6.65 -5.91 20.87
CA ILE A 89 -7.14 -6.76 19.78
C ILE A 89 -5.99 -7.14 18.84
N HIS A 90 -5.94 -8.41 18.43
CA HIS A 90 -4.92 -8.89 17.52
C HIS A 90 -4.96 -8.15 16.16
N PRO A 91 -3.83 -7.66 15.60
CA PRO A 91 -3.81 -6.83 14.39
C PRO A 91 -4.53 -7.44 13.17
N ARG A 92 -4.48 -8.77 13.01
CA ARG A 92 -5.22 -9.48 11.94
C ARG A 92 -6.74 -9.29 12.02
N ASN A 93 -7.29 -9.13 13.22
CA ASN A 93 -8.71 -8.89 13.42
C ASN A 93 -9.06 -7.46 13.02
N VAL A 94 -8.21 -6.49 13.37
CA VAL A 94 -8.33 -5.09 12.92
C VAL A 94 -8.34 -5.01 11.40
N VAL A 95 -7.41 -5.68 10.72
CA VAL A 95 -7.38 -5.76 9.25
C VAL A 95 -8.69 -6.35 8.69
N THR A 96 -9.22 -7.40 9.31
CA THR A 96 -10.48 -8.01 8.90
C THR A 96 -11.67 -7.07 9.13
N GLY A 97 -11.67 -6.36 10.26
CA GLY A 97 -12.64 -5.33 10.59
C GLY A 97 -12.67 -4.20 9.58
N LEU A 98 -11.49 -3.67 9.23
CA LEU A 98 -11.34 -2.67 8.18
C LEU A 98 -11.85 -3.20 6.84
N ILE A 99 -11.44 -4.40 6.41
CA ILE A 99 -11.85 -4.98 5.12
C ILE A 99 -13.38 -5.17 5.03
N LYS A 100 -14.01 -5.69 6.09
CA LYS A 100 -15.44 -5.96 6.10
C LYS A 100 -16.28 -4.71 6.36
N GLY A 101 -15.96 -3.97 7.42
CA GLY A 101 -16.75 -2.83 7.89
C GLY A 101 -16.72 -1.62 6.96
N THR A 102 -15.63 -1.44 6.20
CA THR A 102 -15.60 -0.39 5.15
C THR A 102 -16.28 -0.80 3.85
N GLY A 103 -16.58 -2.09 3.68
CA GLY A 103 -17.17 -2.62 2.46
C GLY A 103 -16.17 -2.99 1.36
N ILE A 104 -14.85 -2.94 1.59
CA ILE A 104 -13.85 -3.50 0.67
C ILE A 104 -14.18 -4.94 0.30
N ALA A 105 -14.63 -5.74 1.27
CA ALA A 105 -15.02 -7.12 1.02
C ALA A 105 -16.15 -7.25 -0.02
N HIS A 106 -17.07 -6.27 -0.11
CA HIS A 106 -18.15 -6.27 -1.10
C HIS A 106 -17.64 -6.10 -2.52
N LEU A 107 -16.58 -5.31 -2.72
CA LEU A 107 -15.94 -5.11 -4.04
C LEU A 107 -15.44 -6.44 -4.64
N PHE A 108 -15.12 -7.41 -3.78
CA PHE A 108 -14.60 -8.73 -4.16
C PHE A 108 -15.55 -9.87 -3.76
N SER A 109 -16.83 -9.55 -3.54
CA SER A 109 -17.86 -10.51 -3.17
C SER A 109 -18.54 -11.12 -4.39
N PHE A 110 -18.90 -12.39 -4.28
CA PHE A 110 -19.67 -13.13 -5.27
C PHE A 110 -20.70 -14.02 -4.59
N LYS A 111 -21.77 -14.37 -5.32
CA LYS A 111 -22.78 -15.31 -4.82
C LYS A 111 -22.28 -16.74 -4.97
N LYS A 112 -22.29 -17.50 -3.89
CA LYS A 112 -22.05 -18.95 -3.88
C LYS A 112 -23.07 -19.64 -2.99
N ASN A 113 -23.85 -20.57 -3.53
CA ASN A 113 -24.87 -21.33 -2.79
C ASN A 113 -25.80 -20.45 -1.92
N ARG A 114 -26.35 -19.37 -2.50
CA ARG A 114 -27.20 -18.38 -1.84
C ARG A 114 -26.54 -17.59 -0.69
N LYS A 115 -25.25 -17.81 -0.41
CA LYS A 115 -24.44 -17.03 0.54
C LYS A 115 -23.52 -16.07 -0.21
N PHE A 116 -23.25 -14.92 0.39
CA PHE A 116 -22.19 -14.02 -0.08
C PHE A 116 -20.86 -14.50 0.48
N VAL A 117 -19.93 -14.79 -0.42
CA VAL A 117 -18.55 -15.12 -0.09
C VAL A 117 -17.68 -14.10 -0.80
N TYR A 118 -16.63 -13.63 -0.15
CA TYR A 118 -15.68 -12.73 -0.78
C TYR A 118 -14.33 -13.40 -0.97
N ASP A 119 -13.63 -12.97 -2.01
CA ASP A 119 -12.26 -13.36 -2.23
C ASP A 119 -11.37 -12.65 -1.21
N CYS A 120 -11.12 -13.33 -0.09
CA CYS A 120 -10.32 -12.82 1.01
C CYS A 120 -8.90 -12.42 0.56
N LYS A 121 -8.32 -13.18 -0.40
CA LYS A 121 -6.98 -12.87 -0.92
C LYS A 121 -6.99 -11.58 -1.71
N LYS A 122 -7.96 -11.37 -2.60
CA LYS A 122 -8.08 -10.11 -3.37
C LYS A 122 -8.39 -8.92 -2.48
N ALA A 123 -9.34 -9.04 -1.54
CA ALA A 123 -9.67 -7.97 -0.61
C ALA A 123 -8.46 -7.59 0.28
N ARG A 124 -7.70 -8.58 0.76
CA ARG A 124 -6.47 -8.34 1.52
C ARG A 124 -5.39 -7.69 0.67
N ASN A 125 -5.21 -8.12 -0.58
CA ASN A 125 -4.25 -7.47 -1.49
C ASN A 125 -4.64 -6.02 -1.77
N PHE A 126 -5.92 -5.72 -1.95
CA PHE A 126 -6.41 -4.36 -2.12
C PHE A 126 -6.14 -3.49 -0.90
N TYR A 127 -6.45 -4.01 0.30
CA TYR A 127 -6.13 -3.36 1.57
C TYR A 127 -4.63 -3.06 1.69
N LEU A 128 -3.78 -4.05 1.41
CA LEU A 128 -2.32 -3.90 1.50
C LEU A 128 -1.78 -2.89 0.50
N LYS A 129 -2.25 -2.90 -0.76
CA LYS A 129 -1.90 -1.87 -1.75
C LYS A 129 -2.22 -0.48 -1.22
N SER A 130 -3.43 -0.32 -0.70
CA SER A 130 -3.92 0.97 -0.20
C SER A 130 -3.09 1.46 0.98
N LYS A 131 -2.92 0.65 2.02
CA LYS A 131 -2.13 1.02 3.21
C LYS A 131 -0.67 1.28 2.86
N ARG A 132 -0.03 0.44 2.05
CA ARG A 132 1.38 0.63 1.68
C ARG A 132 1.59 1.89 0.83
N THR A 133 0.73 2.14 -0.16
CA THR A 133 0.79 3.40 -0.91
C THR A 133 0.64 4.60 0.01
N TYR A 134 -0.33 4.60 0.92
CA TYR A 134 -0.47 5.69 1.90
C TYR A 134 0.78 5.87 2.76
N LEU A 135 1.31 4.80 3.35
CA LEU A 135 2.48 4.86 4.24
C LEU A 135 3.74 5.40 3.54
N VAL A 136 3.92 5.10 2.26
CA VAL A 136 5.05 5.63 1.47
C VAL A 136 4.92 7.13 1.24
N TYR A 137 3.72 7.60 0.85
CA TYR A 137 3.55 8.97 0.37
C TYR A 137 3.08 9.98 1.45
N ARG A 138 2.60 9.52 2.62
CA ARG A 138 1.99 10.39 3.65
C ARG A 138 2.91 11.47 4.23
N ASP A 139 4.22 11.23 4.21
CA ASP A 139 5.21 12.10 4.84
C ASP A 139 5.75 13.16 3.86
N PHE A 140 5.36 13.11 2.58
CA PHE A 140 5.67 14.16 1.62
C PHE A 140 4.73 15.35 1.84
N SER A 141 5.23 16.58 1.68
CA SER A 141 4.41 17.79 1.81
C SER A 141 3.36 17.93 0.70
N MET A 142 3.60 17.32 -0.46
CA MET A 142 2.64 17.21 -1.57
C MET A 142 2.56 15.78 -2.11
N PRO A 143 1.84 14.87 -1.43
CA PRO A 143 1.75 13.45 -1.81
C PRO A 143 1.26 13.23 -3.24
N SER A 144 0.23 13.96 -3.67
CA SER A 144 -0.34 13.83 -5.01
C SER A 144 0.65 14.19 -6.13
N VAL A 145 1.44 15.25 -5.95
CA VAL A 145 2.49 15.65 -6.91
C VAL A 145 3.54 14.56 -7.04
N MET A 146 4.01 14.04 -5.90
CA MET A 146 5.00 12.96 -5.88
C MET A 146 4.49 11.68 -6.54
N ILE A 147 3.21 11.36 -6.34
CA ILE A 147 2.57 10.20 -6.99
C ILE A 147 2.52 10.37 -8.51
N VAL A 148 2.08 11.55 -8.99
CA VAL A 148 1.88 11.77 -10.43
C VAL A 148 3.22 11.88 -11.17
N CYS A 149 4.26 12.39 -10.52
CA CYS A 149 5.61 12.44 -11.05
C CYS A 149 6.36 11.09 -10.95
N ALA A 150 5.84 10.13 -10.18
CA ALA A 150 6.46 8.81 -10.06
C ALA A 150 6.30 8.00 -11.36
N LYS A 151 7.35 8.01 -12.20
CA LYS A 151 7.31 7.42 -13.56
C LYS A 151 7.21 5.89 -13.57
N LYS A 152 7.78 5.21 -12.56
CA LYS A 152 7.99 3.76 -12.58
C LYS A 152 7.48 3.03 -11.33
N VAL A 153 7.01 3.76 -10.32
CA VAL A 153 6.48 3.17 -9.08
C VAL A 153 5.06 2.72 -9.33
N THR A 154 4.69 1.51 -8.92
CA THR A 154 3.31 1.02 -9.01
C THR A 154 2.88 0.45 -7.66
N ALA A 155 1.57 0.41 -7.38
CA ALA A 155 1.07 -0.21 -6.14
C ALA A 155 1.49 -1.68 -6.02
N SER A 156 1.67 -2.38 -7.14
CA SER A 156 2.16 -3.77 -7.17
C SER A 156 3.66 -3.86 -6.83
N LYS A 157 4.49 -2.89 -7.24
CA LYS A 157 5.90 -2.82 -6.80
C LYS A 157 5.99 -2.64 -5.29
N LEU A 158 5.13 -1.80 -4.69
CA LEU A 158 5.05 -1.63 -3.23
C LEU A 158 4.56 -2.89 -2.48
N LEU A 159 3.97 -3.87 -3.18
CA LEU A 159 3.63 -5.16 -2.59
C LEU A 159 4.80 -6.15 -2.57
N LYS A 160 5.88 -5.92 -3.32
CA LYS A 160 7.03 -6.85 -3.39
C LYS A 160 7.77 -7.02 -2.05
N PHE A 161 7.55 -6.14 -1.07
CA PHE A 161 8.13 -6.32 0.26
C PHE A 161 7.57 -7.58 0.94
N ASN A 162 8.47 -8.55 1.11
CA ASN A 162 8.16 -9.90 1.57
C ASN A 162 7.70 -9.98 3.03
N ASN A 163 8.01 -8.97 3.85
CA ASN A 163 7.49 -8.84 5.20
C ASN A 163 7.26 -7.37 5.59
N ASP A 164 6.44 -7.16 6.62
CA ASP A 164 6.05 -5.82 7.07
C ASP A 164 7.21 -5.06 7.73
N ALA A 165 8.12 -5.73 8.44
CA ALA A 165 9.28 -5.07 9.06
C ALA A 165 10.24 -4.45 8.03
N MET A 166 10.45 -5.12 6.90
CA MET A 166 11.26 -4.64 5.79
C MET A 166 10.60 -3.42 5.14
N PHE A 167 9.28 -3.47 4.98
CA PHE A 167 8.52 -2.33 4.47
C PHE A 167 8.57 -1.13 5.41
N GLU A 168 8.41 -1.34 6.72
CA GLU A 168 8.53 -0.27 7.72
C GLU A 168 9.93 0.35 7.77
N ASN A 169 10.99 -0.48 7.68
CA ASN A 169 12.35 0.02 7.57
C ASN A 169 12.54 0.90 6.34
N PHE A 170 12.02 0.46 5.19
CA PHE A 170 12.05 1.22 3.95
C PHE A 170 11.31 2.57 4.07
N VAL A 171 10.09 2.58 4.62
CA VAL A 171 9.34 3.83 4.89
C VAL A 171 10.12 4.73 5.84
N GLY A 172 10.76 4.16 6.87
CA GLY A 172 11.62 4.89 7.80
C GLY A 172 12.83 5.53 7.12
N GLU A 173 13.44 4.88 6.13
CA GLU A 173 14.51 5.46 5.33
C GLU A 173 14.04 6.61 4.45
N ILE A 174 12.89 6.46 3.79
CA ILE A 174 12.28 7.55 3.02
C ILE A 174 12.07 8.76 3.92
N ARG A 175 11.43 8.59 5.08
CA ARG A 175 11.17 9.67 6.05
C ARG A 175 12.44 10.39 6.49
N LYS A 176 13.52 9.65 6.79
CA LYS A 176 14.80 10.27 7.19
C LYS A 176 15.36 11.18 6.10
N ILE A 177 15.23 10.78 4.84
CA ILE A 177 15.66 11.58 3.68
C ILE A 177 14.80 12.84 3.56
N LEU A 178 13.47 12.70 3.65
CA LEU A 178 12.54 13.84 3.58
C LEU A 178 12.85 14.88 4.67
N ASN A 179 13.11 14.43 5.90
CA ASN A 179 13.47 15.31 7.01
C ASN A 179 14.82 16.02 6.81
N SER A 180 15.73 15.44 6.01
CA SER A 180 17.08 15.98 5.77
C SER A 180 17.13 16.95 4.59
N ASN A 181 16.28 16.76 3.57
CA ASN A 181 16.35 17.49 2.30
C ASN A 181 15.42 18.73 2.23
N GLY A 182 14.67 19.04 3.29
CA GLY A 182 13.78 20.21 3.31
C GLY A 182 12.50 20.05 2.47
N ASP A 183 11.64 21.07 2.52
CA ASP A 183 10.27 21.00 2.00
C ASP A 183 10.23 20.87 0.47
N TYR A 184 9.70 19.74 -0.01
CA TYR A 184 9.52 19.43 -1.44
C TYR A 184 8.65 20.46 -2.17
N LYS A 185 7.83 21.23 -1.44
CA LYS A 185 7.00 22.31 -1.98
C LYS A 185 7.82 23.37 -2.73
N ASN A 186 9.06 23.63 -2.27
CA ASN A 186 9.92 24.67 -2.85
C ASN A 186 10.50 24.30 -4.23
N TYR A 187 10.40 23.03 -4.64
CA TYR A 187 10.95 22.57 -5.92
C TYR A 187 9.99 22.72 -7.11
N PHE A 188 8.74 23.10 -6.86
CA PHE A 188 7.73 23.28 -7.89
C PHE A 188 7.43 24.77 -8.05
N ASP A 189 8.07 25.45 -9.01
CA ASP A 189 8.07 26.91 -9.10
C ASP A 189 6.90 27.50 -9.94
N GLN A 190 5.77 26.79 -10.06
CA GLN A 190 4.65 27.21 -10.91
C GLN A 190 3.36 27.38 -10.09
N SER A 191 2.98 28.64 -9.86
CA SER A 191 1.85 29.05 -9.00
C SER A 191 0.53 28.38 -9.37
N ASP A 192 0.23 28.29 -10.67
CA ASP A 192 -1.11 27.88 -11.12
C ASP A 192 -1.28 26.36 -11.06
N THR A 193 -0.21 25.62 -11.35
CA THR A 193 -0.22 24.15 -11.27
C THR A 193 -0.18 23.66 -9.82
N LEU A 194 0.60 24.33 -8.96
CA LEU A 194 0.58 24.08 -7.52
C LEU A 194 -0.81 24.31 -6.92
N GLN A 195 -1.49 25.40 -7.28
CA GLN A 195 -2.84 25.70 -6.81
C GLN A 195 -3.85 24.61 -7.20
N LEU A 196 -3.74 24.04 -8.41
CA LEU A 196 -4.59 22.91 -8.82
C LEU A 196 -4.37 21.68 -7.96
N PHE A 197 -3.13 21.37 -7.58
CA PHE A 197 -2.83 20.27 -6.67
C PHE A 197 -3.21 20.57 -5.22
N GLU A 198 -3.05 21.79 -4.74
CA GLU A 198 -3.54 22.18 -3.41
C GLU A 198 -5.07 22.07 -3.34
N LEU A 199 -5.79 22.46 -4.39
CA LEU A 199 -7.23 22.24 -4.52
C LEU A 199 -7.56 20.73 -4.57
N PHE A 200 -6.76 19.93 -5.26
CA PHE A 200 -6.92 18.49 -5.32
C PHE A 200 -6.71 17.83 -3.94
N GLU A 201 -5.62 18.15 -3.24
CA GLU A 201 -5.34 17.72 -1.86
C GLU A 201 -6.51 18.11 -0.94
N ASN A 202 -6.96 19.36 -0.99
CA ASN A 202 -8.06 19.82 -0.15
C ASN A 202 -9.39 19.11 -0.45
N ARG A 203 -9.67 18.82 -1.72
CA ARG A 203 -10.95 18.20 -2.13
C ARG A 203 -10.96 16.69 -1.95
N PHE A 204 -9.85 16.01 -2.22
CA PHE A 204 -9.79 14.55 -2.29
C PHE A 204 -9.13 13.90 -1.07
N ILE A 205 -8.21 14.60 -0.40
CA ILE A 205 -7.40 14.07 0.70
C ILE A 205 -7.91 14.62 2.04
N ASN A 206 -8.21 15.92 2.13
CA ASN A 206 -8.64 16.54 3.38
C ASN A 206 -10.14 16.42 3.67
N ASN A 207 -10.96 16.06 2.67
CA ASN A 207 -12.42 15.99 2.82
C ASN A 207 -12.96 14.55 2.79
N ILE A 208 -12.30 13.68 3.55
CA ILE A 208 -12.71 12.28 3.71
C ILE A 208 -13.69 12.21 4.89
N GLY A 209 -14.99 12.24 4.60
CA GLY A 209 -16.03 12.11 5.61
C GLY A 209 -16.06 10.72 6.22
N LEU A 210 -15.76 10.61 7.51
CA LEU A 210 -15.97 9.38 8.29
C LEU A 210 -17.43 9.28 8.71
N SER A 211 -18.16 8.29 8.18
CA SER A 211 -19.50 7.97 8.68
C SER A 211 -19.40 7.18 9.98
N TYR A 212 -20.19 7.59 10.98
CA TYR A 212 -20.31 6.87 12.25
C TYR A 212 -20.77 5.42 12.07
N ASP A 213 -21.60 5.15 11.06
CA ASP A 213 -22.06 3.79 10.75
C ASP A 213 -20.91 2.89 10.28
N ILE A 214 -19.97 3.45 9.51
CA ILE A 214 -18.78 2.71 9.06
C ILE A 214 -17.86 2.40 10.25
N ILE A 215 -17.66 3.37 11.14
CA ILE A 215 -16.88 3.17 12.37
C ILE A 215 -17.49 2.02 13.20
N LYS A 216 -18.80 2.04 13.41
CA LYS A 216 -19.53 0.98 14.13
C LYS A 216 -19.34 -0.40 13.49
N GLU A 217 -19.50 -0.50 12.17
CA GLU A 217 -19.33 -1.77 11.46
C GLU A 217 -17.88 -2.26 11.52
N VAL A 218 -16.89 -1.37 11.40
CA VAL A 218 -15.47 -1.73 11.55
C VAL A 218 -15.20 -2.27 12.95
N ILE A 219 -15.69 -1.61 14.02
CA ILE A 219 -15.54 -2.10 15.40
C ILE A 219 -16.22 -3.47 15.55
N ARG A 220 -17.44 -3.63 15.02
CA ARG A 220 -18.21 -4.88 15.07
C ARG A 220 -17.43 -6.06 14.48
N TYR A 221 -16.88 -5.91 13.28
CA TYR A 221 -16.08 -6.96 12.63
C TYR A 221 -14.68 -7.10 13.23
N THR A 222 -14.11 -6.05 13.82
CA THR A 222 -12.83 -6.15 14.53
C THR A 222 -12.97 -7.01 15.78
N LYS A 223 -14.02 -6.79 16.57
CA LYS A 223 -14.33 -7.60 17.77
C LYS A 223 -14.78 -9.02 17.39
N ASN A 224 -15.44 -9.19 16.24
CA ASN A 224 -15.97 -10.48 15.78
C ASN A 224 -15.65 -10.75 14.29
N PRO A 225 -14.40 -11.10 13.94
CA PRO A 225 -13.96 -11.22 12.53
C PRO A 225 -14.61 -12.37 11.77
N SER A 226 -15.18 -13.36 12.45
CA SER A 226 -15.89 -14.50 11.85
C SER A 226 -17.30 -14.17 11.35
N LEU A 227 -17.85 -13.01 11.73
CA LEU A 227 -19.20 -12.62 11.33
C LEU A 227 -19.34 -12.61 9.79
N PRO A 228 -20.46 -13.14 9.25
CA PRO A 228 -20.73 -13.10 7.83
C PRO A 228 -21.01 -11.67 7.39
N ILE A 229 -20.72 -11.37 6.12
CA ILE A 229 -21.00 -10.06 5.54
C ILE A 229 -22.48 -9.98 5.15
N GLU A 230 -23.19 -9.01 5.70
CA GLU A 230 -24.61 -8.77 5.38
C GLU A 230 -24.78 -7.95 4.11
N LYS A 231 -25.87 -8.17 3.38
CA LYS A 231 -26.11 -7.66 2.01
C LYS A 231 -26.25 -6.12 1.92
N GLN A 232 -26.38 -5.42 3.05
CA GLN A 232 -26.79 -4.01 3.12
C GLN A 232 -25.70 -3.05 3.60
N ILE A 233 -24.42 -3.45 3.63
CA ILE A 233 -23.37 -2.44 3.86
C ILE A 233 -23.29 -1.61 2.57
N THR A 234 -23.77 -0.37 2.64
CA THR A 234 -23.53 0.64 1.60
C THR A 234 -22.03 0.67 1.35
N VAL A 235 -21.60 0.26 0.16
CA VAL A 235 -20.20 0.42 -0.25
C VAL A 235 -19.93 1.92 -0.17
N ASN A 236 -18.92 2.33 0.61
CA ASN A 236 -18.60 3.74 0.70
C ASN A 236 -18.35 4.26 -0.74
N PRO A 237 -19.06 5.31 -1.20
CA PRO A 237 -18.93 5.84 -2.56
C PRO A 237 -17.48 6.14 -2.96
N MET A 238 -16.61 6.42 -1.99
CA MET A 238 -15.18 6.61 -2.20
C MET A 238 -14.46 5.38 -2.81
N PHE A 239 -15.01 4.17 -2.67
CA PHE A 239 -14.49 2.98 -3.32
C PHE A 239 -14.88 2.89 -4.80
N GLU A 240 -15.85 3.68 -5.25
CA GLU A 240 -16.13 3.84 -6.67
C GLU A 240 -15.00 4.67 -7.31
N LYS A 241 -14.44 4.19 -8.41
CA LYS A 241 -13.37 4.91 -9.10
C LYS A 241 -14.00 6.12 -9.80
N GLU A 242 -13.94 7.29 -9.17
CA GLU A 242 -14.54 8.55 -9.67
C GLU A 242 -13.90 9.07 -10.97
N PHE A 243 -12.81 8.46 -11.46
CA PHE A 243 -12.08 8.88 -12.66
C PHE A 243 -12.42 8.01 -13.88
N LYS A 244 -13.67 8.07 -14.36
CA LYS A 244 -14.07 7.55 -15.68
C LYS A 244 -14.41 8.68 -16.63
#